data_AF-A0A2T2U6R7-F1
#
_entry.id   AF-A0A2T2U6R7-F1
#
_cell.length_a   1.000
_cell.length_b   1.000
_cell.length_c   1.000
_cell.angle_alpha   90.00
_cell.angle_beta   90.00
_cell.angle_gamma   90.00
#
_symmetry.space_group_name_H-M   'P 1'
#
loop_
_entity.id
_entity.type
_entity.pdbx_description
1 polymer ?
#
loop_
_entity_poly.entity_id
_entity_poly.type
_entity_poly.pdbx_seq_one_letter_code
_entity_poly.pdbx_strand_id
1 'polypeptide(L)'
;MTDERAADRDLDWYQSHWDTLMEVLSVSDPEAVVDEVRRLQERAETMTRQHEALAEAGVEDPERLLQMLDNMTDQLEELYAERDQRGEPRFERTAEAEEPSDNG
;
A
#
# COMPACT_ATOMS: atom_id res chain seq x y z
N MET A 1 1.32 -0.66 -59.00
CA MET A 1 0.81 0.60 -58.42
C MET A 1 -0.33 0.39 -57.43
N THR A 2 -0.50 -0.81 -56.85
CA THR A 2 -1.56 -1.12 -55.86
C THR A 2 -1.02 -1.56 -54.50
N ASP A 3 0.28 -1.83 -54.39
CA ASP A 3 0.93 -2.32 -53.16
C ASP A 3 1.24 -1.17 -52.17
N GLU A 4 1.75 -0.03 -52.67
CA GLU A 4 2.12 1.13 -51.85
C GLU A 4 0.98 1.71 -51.02
N ARG A 5 -0.25 1.76 -51.55
CA ARG A 5 -1.41 2.35 -50.82
C ARG A 5 -1.94 1.45 -49.71
N ALA A 6 -1.70 0.14 -49.79
CA ALA A 6 -2.08 -0.80 -48.74
C ALA A 6 -1.09 -0.69 -47.57
N ALA A 7 0.21 -0.65 -47.87
CA ALA A 7 1.26 -0.45 -46.87
C ALA A 7 1.15 0.91 -46.14
N ASP A 8 0.77 1.97 -46.85
CA ASP A 8 0.58 3.31 -46.27
C ASP A 8 -0.60 3.33 -45.28
N ARG A 9 -1.71 2.67 -45.64
CA ARG A 9 -2.88 2.53 -44.76
C ARG A 9 -2.58 1.71 -43.50
N ASP A 10 -1.75 0.66 -43.63
CA ASP A 10 -1.32 -0.11 -42.48
C ASP A 10 -0.43 0.75 -41.56
N LEU A 11 0.45 1.59 -42.11
CA LEU A 11 1.31 2.48 -41.34
C LEU A 11 0.52 3.56 -40.58
N ASP A 12 -0.45 4.20 -41.23
CA ASP A 12 -1.35 5.19 -40.60
C ASP A 12 -2.13 4.59 -39.43
N TRP A 13 -2.58 3.35 -39.59
CA TRP A 13 -3.25 2.59 -38.54
C TRP A 13 -2.32 2.34 -37.35
N TYR A 14 -1.08 1.89 -37.61
CA TYR A 14 -0.07 1.66 -36.56
C TYR A 14 0.26 2.96 -35.80
N GLN A 15 0.45 4.07 -36.50
CA GLN A 15 0.73 5.36 -35.87
C GLN A 15 -0.42 5.81 -34.97
N SER A 16 -1.66 5.72 -35.46
CA SER A 16 -2.85 6.11 -34.67
C SER A 16 -3.01 5.26 -33.41
N HIS A 17 -2.74 3.95 -33.50
CA HIS A 17 -2.79 3.05 -32.34
C HIS A 17 -1.65 3.33 -31.36
N TRP A 18 -0.48 3.69 -31.87
CA TRP A 18 0.67 4.06 -31.05
C TRP A 18 0.44 5.37 -30.31
N ASP A 19 -0.10 6.39 -30.97
CA ASP A 19 -0.45 7.67 -30.34
C ASP A 19 -1.50 7.48 -29.24
N THR A 20 -2.50 6.64 -29.49
CA THR A 20 -3.51 6.29 -28.46
C THR A 20 -2.86 5.61 -27.24
N LEU A 21 -1.91 4.69 -27.47
CA LEU A 21 -1.21 4.02 -26.38
C LEU A 21 -0.37 5.00 -25.56
N MET A 22 0.35 5.91 -26.24
CA MET A 22 1.12 6.96 -25.58
C MET A 22 0.23 7.91 -24.76
N GLU A 23 -0.95 8.27 -25.28
CA GLU A 23 -1.94 9.07 -24.56
C GLU A 23 -2.46 8.35 -23.31
N VAL A 24 -2.84 7.08 -23.41
CA VAL A 24 -3.34 6.27 -22.28
C VAL A 24 -2.28 6.15 -21.18
N LEU A 25 -1.02 5.93 -21.57
CA LEU A 25 0.10 5.87 -20.64
C LEU A 25 0.57 7.26 -20.20
N SER A 26 0.00 8.33 -20.77
CA SER A 26 0.40 9.72 -20.55
C SER A 26 1.91 9.95 -20.74
N VAL A 27 2.50 9.25 -21.71
CA VAL A 27 3.91 9.38 -22.09
C VAL A 27 4.02 10.21 -23.36
N SER A 28 5.01 11.09 -23.40
CA SER A 28 5.29 11.93 -24.58
C SER A 28 6.42 11.38 -25.45
N ASP A 29 7.10 10.33 -24.99
CA ASP A 29 8.24 9.70 -25.65
C ASP A 29 7.95 8.22 -25.91
N PRO A 30 8.01 7.75 -27.17
CA PRO A 30 7.85 6.33 -27.52
C PRO A 30 8.79 5.39 -26.75
N GLU A 31 10.02 5.83 -26.44
CA GLU A 31 10.97 4.98 -25.71
C GLU A 31 10.52 4.73 -24.26
N ALA A 32 9.79 5.68 -23.67
CA ALA A 32 9.29 5.61 -22.29
C ALA A 32 8.06 4.69 -22.12
N VAL A 33 7.40 4.29 -23.21
CA VAL A 33 6.19 3.43 -23.18
C VAL A 33 6.45 2.12 -22.44
N VAL A 34 7.58 1.45 -22.74
CA VAL A 34 7.91 0.15 -22.16
C VAL A 34 8.19 0.27 -20.66
N ASP A 35 8.89 1.32 -20.26
CA ASP A 35 9.22 1.56 -18.85
C ASP A 35 7.97 1.91 -18.03
N GLU A 36 7.05 2.70 -18.59
CA GLU A 36 5.79 3.00 -17.90
C GLU A 36 4.88 1.77 -17.78
N VAL A 37 4.82 0.92 -18.81
CA VAL A 37 4.09 -0.36 -18.72
C VAL A 37 4.68 -1.27 -17.64
N ARG A 38 6.01 -1.38 -17.55
CA ARG A 38 6.68 -2.17 -16.50
C ARG A 38 6.37 -1.62 -15.11
N ARG A 39 6.45 -0.31 -14.93
CA ARG A 39 6.09 0.37 -13.68
C ARG A 39 4.64 0.10 -13.27
N LEU A 40 3.71 0.15 -14.24
CA LEU A 40 2.30 -0.17 -13.98
C LEU A 40 2.10 -1.63 -13.60
N GLN A 41 2.82 -2.58 -14.23
CA GLN A 41 2.79 -3.99 -13.87
C GLN A 41 3.29 -4.22 -12.43
N GLU A 42 4.45 -3.66 -12.07
CA GLU A 42 5.00 -3.78 -10.71
C GLU A 42 4.05 -3.20 -9.64
N ARG A 43 3.39 -2.09 -9.96
CA ARG A 43 2.39 -1.47 -9.08
C ARG A 43 1.15 -2.33 -8.94
N ALA A 44 0.65 -2.91 -10.02
CA ALA A 44 -0.48 -3.82 -10.01
C ALA A 44 -0.17 -5.08 -9.19
N GLU A 45 0.99 -5.71 -9.41
CA GLU A 45 1.44 -6.87 -8.63
C GLU A 45 1.57 -6.56 -7.13
N THR A 46 2.03 -5.35 -6.80
CA THR A 46 2.10 -4.90 -5.40
C THR A 46 0.71 -4.76 -4.79
N MET A 47 -0.22 -4.14 -5.51
CA MET A 47 -1.62 -4.02 -5.05
C MET A 47 -2.30 -5.38 -4.91
N THR A 48 -2.09 -6.31 -5.84
CA THR A 48 -2.61 -7.68 -5.75
C THR A 48 -2.07 -8.38 -4.52
N ARG A 49 -0.75 -8.34 -4.27
CA ARG A 49 -0.15 -8.95 -3.06
C ARG A 49 -0.66 -8.32 -1.77
N GLN A 50 -0.85 -7.00 -1.74
CA GLN A 50 -1.43 -6.32 -0.59
C GLN A 50 -2.88 -6.74 -0.34
N HIS A 51 -3.68 -6.84 -1.40
CA HIS A 51 -5.05 -7.31 -1.32
C HIS A 51 -5.13 -8.77 -0.86
N GLU A 52 -4.27 -9.65 -1.37
CA GLU A 52 -4.18 -11.05 -0.92
C GLU A 52 -3.79 -11.14 0.55
N ALA A 53 -2.81 -10.37 1.00
CA ALA A 53 -2.41 -10.34 2.41
C ALA A 53 -3.52 -9.83 3.33
N LEU A 54 -4.31 -8.83 2.88
CA LEU A 54 -5.48 -8.35 3.61
C LEU A 54 -6.58 -9.42 3.66
N ALA A 55 -6.86 -10.08 2.53
CA ALA A 55 -7.82 -11.17 2.47
C ALA A 55 -7.41 -12.36 3.35
N GLU A 56 -6.13 -12.75 3.36
CA GLU A 56 -5.59 -13.80 4.24
C GLU A 56 -5.69 -13.41 5.73
N ALA A 57 -5.53 -12.12 6.05
CA ALA A 57 -5.78 -11.59 7.38
C ALA A 57 -7.28 -11.51 7.74
N GLY A 58 -8.18 -12.00 6.88
CA GLY A 58 -9.63 -11.98 7.07
C GLY A 58 -10.26 -10.60 6.85
N VAL A 59 -9.52 -9.69 6.22
CA VAL A 59 -9.93 -8.31 5.95
C VAL A 59 -10.46 -8.23 4.52
N GLU A 60 -11.70 -8.66 4.34
CA GLU A 60 -12.40 -8.54 3.05
C GLU A 60 -13.05 -7.16 2.85
N ASP A 61 -13.17 -6.39 3.94
CA ASP A 61 -13.85 -5.09 3.99
C ASP A 61 -12.96 -4.09 4.78
N PRO A 62 -12.21 -3.22 4.07
CA PRO A 62 -11.33 -2.23 4.68
C PRO A 62 -12.06 -1.26 5.63
N GLU A 63 -13.29 -0.87 5.27
CA GLU A 63 -14.13 -0.02 6.10
C GLU A 63 -14.52 -0.72 7.40
N ARG A 64 -14.82 -2.01 7.34
CA ARG A 64 -15.08 -2.84 8.52
C ARG A 64 -13.83 -3.00 9.40
N LEU A 65 -12.64 -3.11 8.82
CA LEU A 65 -11.38 -3.14 9.58
C LEU A 65 -11.17 -1.85 10.36
N LEU A 66 -11.35 -0.71 9.70
CA LEU A 66 -11.21 0.61 10.34
C LEU A 66 -12.20 0.74 11.50
N GLN A 67 -13.45 0.30 11.31
CA GLN A 67 -14.43 0.30 12.38
C GLN A 67 -14.08 -0.66 13.53
N MET A 68 -13.48 -1.82 13.26
CA MET A 68 -12.97 -2.71 14.31
C MET A 68 -11.79 -2.08 15.07
N LEU A 69 -10.87 -1.42 14.38
CA LEU A 69 -9.73 -0.72 14.99
C LEU A 69 -10.17 0.44 15.88
N ASP A 70 -11.14 1.25 15.44
CA ASP A 70 -11.70 2.34 16.26
C ASP A 70 -12.36 1.76 17.53
N ASN A 71 -13.18 0.73 17.40
CA ASN A 71 -13.80 0.07 18.56
C ASN A 71 -12.76 -0.53 19.52
N MET A 72 -11.64 -1.07 19.00
CA MET A 72 -10.56 -1.61 19.84
C MET A 72 -9.78 -0.49 20.53
N THR A 73 -9.61 0.66 19.88
CA THR A 73 -9.03 1.87 20.48
C THR A 73 -9.90 2.37 21.63
N ASP A 74 -11.20 2.53 21.41
CA ASP A 74 -12.15 2.98 22.43
C ASP A 74 -12.17 2.04 23.65
N GLN A 75 -12.18 0.71 23.40
CA GLN A 75 -12.12 -0.29 24.47
C GLN A 75 -10.82 -0.24 25.27
N LEU A 76 -9.67 0.04 24.63
CA LEU A 76 -8.39 0.20 25.33
C LEU A 76 -8.39 1.46 26.18
N GLU A 77 -8.90 2.58 25.65
CA GLU A 77 -9.02 3.82 26.40
C GLU A 77 -9.92 3.66 27.63
N GLU A 78 -11.07 2.99 27.48
CA GLU A 78 -11.96 2.65 28.59
C GLU A 78 -11.26 1.77 29.63
N LEU A 79 -10.53 0.73 29.20
CA LEU A 79 -9.77 -0.14 30.09
C LEU A 79 -8.68 0.62 30.88
N TYR A 80 -7.97 1.55 30.24
CA TYR A 80 -6.98 2.40 30.92
C TYR A 80 -7.65 3.36 31.90
N ALA A 81 -8.74 4.01 31.50
CA ALA A 81 -9.50 4.91 32.36
C ALA A 81 -10.08 4.18 33.58
N GLU A 82 -10.56 2.94 33.41
CA GLU A 82 -11.03 2.10 34.50
C GLU A 82 -9.90 1.68 35.45
N ARG A 83 -8.71 1.34 34.93
CA ARG A 83 -7.54 1.00 35.76
C ARG A 83 -7.04 2.17 36.58
N ASP A 84 -7.02 3.36 35.98
CA ASP A 84 -6.68 4.61 36.67
C ASP A 84 -7.70 4.93 37.77
N GLN A 85 -9.00 4.71 37.50
CA GLN A 85 -10.07 4.88 38.50
C GLN A 85 -10.03 3.84 39.62
N ARG A 86 -9.63 2.60 39.32
CA ARG A 86 -9.44 1.52 40.31
C ARG A 86 -8.14 1.68 41.11
N GLY A 87 -7.28 2.64 40.76
CA GLY A 87 -5.99 2.85 41.41
C GLY A 87 -5.06 1.64 41.28
N GLU A 88 -5.20 0.86 40.21
CA GLU A 88 -4.27 -0.25 39.96
C GLU A 88 -2.89 0.32 39.66
N PRO A 89 -1.82 -0.19 40.31
CA PRO A 89 -0.49 0.36 40.12
C PRO A 89 -0.10 0.22 38.66
N ARG A 90 0.19 1.36 38.02
CA ARG A 90 0.98 1.40 36.80
C ARG A 90 2.23 0.57 37.11
N PHE A 91 2.48 -0.50 36.35
CA PHE A 91 3.74 -1.22 36.45
C PHE A 91 4.85 -0.25 35.99
N GLU A 92 5.27 0.63 36.89
CA GLU A 92 6.56 1.25 36.86
C GLU A 92 7.54 0.10 36.88
N ARG A 93 8.18 -0.12 35.73
CA ARG A 93 9.38 -0.94 35.67
C ARG A 93 10.35 -0.29 36.65
N THR A 94 10.41 -0.83 37.87
CA THR A 94 11.41 -0.51 38.87
C THR A 94 12.75 -0.88 38.25
N ALA A 95 13.38 0.09 37.60
CA ALA A 95 14.81 0.07 37.38
C ALA A 95 15.48 0.37 38.72
N GLU A 96 15.26 -0.52 39.68
CA GLU A 96 16.01 -0.59 40.93
C GLU A 96 16.96 -1.77 40.73
N ALA A 97 17.95 -1.55 39.86
CA ALA A 97 19.17 -2.33 39.92
C ALA A 97 19.96 -1.70 41.06
N GLU A 98 19.86 -2.32 42.23
CA GLU A 98 20.78 -2.13 43.33
C GLU A 98 22.21 -2.20 42.79
N GLU A 99 22.90 -1.07 42.70
CA GLU A 99 24.35 -1.08 42.60
C GLU A 99 24.88 -1.52 43.97
N PRO A 100 25.61 -2.64 44.07
CA PRO A 100 26.14 -3.11 45.33
C PRO A 100 27.09 -2.04 45.89
N SER A 101 26.83 -1.63 47.13
CA SER A 101 27.72 -0.79 47.92
C SER A 101 29.11 -1.44 47.98
N ASP A 102 30.06 -0.87 47.23
CA ASP A 102 31.48 -1.17 47.40
C ASP A 102 31.99 -0.35 48.59
N ASN A 103 32.28 -1.05 49.69
CA ASN A 103 32.70 -0.49 50.96
C ASN A 103 34.17 -0.85 51.20
N GLY A 104 35.05 0.16 51.13
CA GLY A 104 36.35 0.19 51.80
C GLY A 104 37.53 -0.41 51.06
#